data_AF-A0A2R4MXV6-F1
#
_entry.id   AF-A0A2R4MXV6-F1
#
_cell.length_a   1.000
_cell.length_b   1.000
_cell.length_c   1.000
_cell.angle_alpha   90.00
_cell.angle_beta   90.00
_cell.angle_gamma   90.00
#
_symmetry.space_group_name_H-M   'P 1'
#
loop_
_entity.id
_entity.type
_entity.pdbx_description
1 polymer ?
#
loop_
_entity_poly.entity_id
_entity_poly.type
_entity_poly.pdbx_seq_one_letter_code
_entity_poly.pdbx_strand_id
1 'polypeptide(L)' 'MGKKDKIEIARSILTNAMNMNLSTDILLKISQKIDKYIVEYYQMCDGTKTEFEEKESQ' A
#
# COMPACT_ATOMS: atom_id res chain seq x y z
N MET A 1 4.62 -6.80 -11.34
CA MET A 1 4.41 -6.48 -9.91
C MET A 1 3.16 -5.63 -9.79
N GLY A 2 2.14 -6.13 -9.11
CA GLY A 2 0.88 -5.44 -8.88
C GLY A 2 1.03 -4.25 -7.93
N LYS A 3 0.06 -3.34 -7.95
CA LYS A 3 0.03 -2.19 -7.02
C LYS A 3 -0.04 -2.63 -5.55
N LYS A 4 -0.77 -3.71 -5.26
CA LYS A 4 -0.80 -4.35 -3.94
C LYS A 4 0.60 -4.77 -3.48
N ASP A 5 1.38 -5.37 -4.37
CA ASP A 5 2.76 -5.79 -4.06
C ASP A 5 3.68 -4.60 -3.75
N LYS A 6 3.45 -3.44 -4.39
CA LYS A 6 4.20 -2.21 -4.07
C LYS A 6 3.94 -1.72 -2.65
N ILE A 7 2.69 -1.81 -2.19
CA ILE A 7 2.30 -1.48 -0.81
C ILE A 7 2.99 -2.45 0.15
N GLU A 8 2.98 -3.75 -0.16
CA GLU A 8 3.61 -4.77 0.67
C GLU A 8 5.13 -4.63 0.79
N ILE A 9 5.83 -4.37 -0.32
CA ILE A 9 7.25 -4.06 -0.28
C ILE A 9 7.53 -2.84 0.60
N ALA A 10 6.80 -1.75 0.40
CA ALA A 10 7.03 -0.52 1.14
C ALA A 10 6.75 -0.71 2.65
N ARG A 11 5.73 -1.51 3.00
CA ARG A 11 5.43 -1.92 4.38
C ARG A 11 6.59 -2.69 5.01
N SER A 12 7.15 -3.66 4.30
CA SER A 12 8.31 -4.44 4.77
C SER A 12 9.55 -3.56 4.96
N ILE A 13 9.78 -2.60 4.08
CA ILE A 13 10.85 -1.61 4.23
C ILE A 13 10.64 -0.76 5.50
N LEU A 14 9.42 -0.30 5.77
CA LEU A 14 9.10 0.45 6.99
C LEU A 14 9.36 -0.38 8.25
N THR A 15 8.91 -1.63 8.27
CA THR A 15 9.16 -2.56 9.39
C THR A 15 10.65 -2.75 9.64
N ASN A 16 11.44 -2.94 8.58
CA ASN A 16 12.89 -3.08 8.70
C ASN A 16 13.55 -1.77 9.19
N ALA A 17 13.10 -0.62 8.70
CA ALA A 17 13.58 0.68 9.14
C ALA A 17 13.29 0.93 10.64
N MET A 18 12.12 0.53 11.13
CA MET A 18 11.78 0.58 12.56
C MET A 18 12.68 -0.35 13.38
N ASN A 19 12.90 -1.58 12.92
CA ASN A 19 13.78 -2.55 13.60
C ASN A 19 15.25 -2.11 13.62
N MET A 20 15.68 -1.35 12.61
CA MET A 20 17.00 -0.72 12.54
C MET A 20 17.09 0.57 13.35
N ASN A 21 16.00 0.97 14.03
CA ASN A 21 15.92 2.18 14.84
C ASN A 21 16.33 3.44 14.06
N LEU A 22 15.97 3.50 12.78
CA LEU A 22 16.24 4.65 11.92
C LEU A 22 15.49 5.89 12.40
N SER A 23 15.95 7.07 11.98
CA SER A 23 15.35 8.33 12.40
C SER A 23 13.89 8.44 11.98
N THR A 24 13.10 9.15 12.80
CA THR A 24 11.69 9.42 12.53
C THR A 24 11.47 10.08 11.17
N ASP A 25 12.41 10.91 10.68
CA ASP A 25 12.33 11.50 9.34
C ASP A 25 12.37 10.46 8.21
N ILE A 26 13.17 9.40 8.37
CA ILE A 26 13.26 8.30 7.41
C ILE A 26 11.96 7.49 7.44
N LEU A 27 11.47 7.17 8.65
CA LEU A 27 10.20 6.46 8.83
C LEU A 27 9.03 7.23 8.21
N LEU A 28 9.00 8.56 8.42
CA LEU A 28 7.97 9.43 7.87
C LEU A 28 7.96 9.42 6.34
N LYS A 29 9.13 9.53 5.70
CA LYS A 29 9.25 9.47 4.24
C LYS A 29 8.77 8.15 3.66
N ILE A 30 9.05 7.03 4.35
CA ILE A 30 8.57 5.71 3.94
C ILE A 30 7.05 5.61 4.10
N SER A 31 6.50 6.09 5.23
CA SER A 31 5.06 6.14 5.49
C SER A 31 4.31 6.91 4.40
N GLN A 32 4.76 8.13 4.08
CA GLN A 32 4.15 8.96 3.03
C GLN A 32 4.13 8.27 1.67
N LYS A 33 5.13 7.43 1.38
CA LYS A 33 5.18 6.66 0.13
C LYS A 33 4.21 5.49 0.13
N ILE A 34 3.98 4.85 1.28
CA ILE A 34 2.93 3.84 1.47
C ILE A 34 1.56 4.47 1.25
N ASP A 35 1.29 5.62 1.87
CA ASP A 35 0.02 6.34 1.73
C ASP A 35 -0.30 6.67 0.27
N LYS A 36 0.71 7.14 -0.47
CA LYS A 36 0.59 7.38 -1.92
C LYS A 36 0.20 6.10 -2.68
N TYR A 37 0.83 4.97 -2.38
CA TYR A 37 0.51 3.70 -3.04
C TYR A 37 -0.89 3.18 -2.70
N ILE A 38 -1.36 3.43 -1.48
CA ILE A 38 -2.73 3.11 -1.06
C ILE A 38 -3.72 3.94 -1.87
N VAL A 39 -3.52 5.26 -1.94
CA VAL A 39 -4.37 6.16 -2.74
C VAL A 39 -4.37 5.74 -4.22
N GLU A 40 -3.20 5.46 -4.80
CA GLU A 40 -3.10 5.00 -6.19
C GLU A 40 -3.77 3.64 -6.43
N TYR A 41 -3.82 2.77 -5.42
CA TYR A 41 -4.50 1.47 -5.50
C TYR A 41 -6.02 1.67 -5.58
N TYR A 42 -6.58 2.49 -4.69
CA TYR A 42 -8.02 2.74 -4.63
C TYR A 42 -8.53 3.68 -5.74
N GLN A 43 -7.77 4.70 -6.14
CA GLN A 43 -8.16 5.58 -7.25
C GLN A 43 -8.27 4.83 -8.59
N MET A 44 -7.56 3.71 -8.76
CA MET A 44 -7.78 2.84 -9.92
C MET A 44 -9.08 2.06 -9.82
N CYS A 45 -9.53 1.69 -8.62
CA CYS A 45 -10.82 1.04 -8.40
C CYS A 45 -11.99 1.99 -8.70
N ASP A 46 -11.86 3.28 -8.42
CA ASP A 46 -12.92 4.27 -8.66
C ASP A 46 -13.05 4.67 -10.15
N GLY A 47 -12.00 4.46 -10.95
CA GLY A 47 -12.00 4.67 -12.41
C GLY A 47 -12.47 3.48 -13.25
N THR A 48 -12.58 2.29 -12.64
CA THR A 48 -13.17 1.10 -13.26
C THR A 48 -14.35 0.62 -12.43
N LYS A 49 -15.53 1.18 -12.72
CA LYS A 49 -16.78 0.43 -12.57
C LYS A 49 -16.72 -0.78 -13.51
N THR A 50 -16.10 -1.88 -13.11
CA THR A 50 -16.39 -3.21 -13.66
C THR A 50 -15.95 -4.28 -12.67
N GLU A 51 -16.95 -4.97 -12.11
CA GLU A 51 -16.89 -6.32 -11.56
C GLU A 51 -16.04 -6.55 -10.30
N PHE A 52 -16.57 -6.14 -9.15
CA PHE A 52 -16.59 -7.08 -8.02
C PHE A 52 -17.98 -7.69 -7.97
N GLU A 53 -18.20 -8.71 -8.82
CA GLU A 53 -19.34 -9.59 -8.69
C GLU A 53 -19.25 -10.35 -7.37
N GLU A 54 -20.41 -10.34 -6.70
CA GLU A 54 -20.79 -11.19 -5.59
C GLU A 54 -20.30 -12.63 -5.77
N LYS A 55 -19.43 -13.09 -4.87
CA LYS A 55 -19.35 -14.51 -4.52
C LYS A 55 -19.22 -14.68 -3.02
N GLU A 56 -20.31 -14.41 -2.32
CA GLU A 56 -20.69 -15.15 -1.11
C GLU A 56 -22.21 -15.21 -1.01
N SER A 57 -22.80 -16.18 -1.70
CA SER A 57 -24.07 -16.84 -1.33
C SER A 57 -24.31 -18.03 -2.26
N GLN A 58 -23.77 -19.19 -1.91
CA GLN A 58 -24.32 -20.50 -2.27
C GLN A 58 -24.19 -21.42 -1.05
#